data_AF-A0A1X2GPL3-F1
#
_entry.id   AF-A0A1X2GPL3-F1
#
_cell.length_a   1.000
_cell.length_b   1.000
_cell.length_c   1.000
_cell.angle_alpha   90.00
_cell.angle_beta   90.00
_cell.angle_gamma   90.00
#
_symmetry.space_group_name_H-M   'P 1'
#
loop_
_entity.id
_entity.type
_entity.pdbx_description
1 polymer ?
#
loop_
_entity_poly.entity_id
_entity_poly.type
_entity_poly.pdbx_seq_one_letter_code
_entity_poly.pdbx_strand_id
1 'polypeptide(L)'
;MDGSFLLNKGNQLVLDIRKGRLRMMEDTEICVHSKKEGMAEARVQQWGTRPCTDEFGRKQAGQAIYSLANEEWVLDIGATDESGYHKLVLFPSQTVDNDHQRWDLLPSVDASLLPMDSSLSSSLDTSLPTTPSSSLDPSQPSVLDAQSYHEFSTASRSSSSADLGGIDFPYGLMPAKRASQSSSSGTSLSVFKESHYQVYSFVASPSSIPPSDKQVAMAAAYETWRWWREQPDMSEAKQQEARTTLLSMARTEVLKLLGNASNHTHNQQNVLTLASRYVVQLLDQTMSFDNL
;
A
#
# COMPACT_ATOMS: atom_id res chain seq x y z
N MET A 1 -32.06 -0.25 -17.89
CA MET A 1 -31.14 -1.25 -17.29
C MET A 1 -30.40 -0.55 -16.17
N ASP A 2 -30.63 -0.97 -14.94
CA ASP A 2 -30.07 -0.39 -13.71
C ASP A 2 -28.57 -0.72 -13.57
N GLY A 3 -27.77 -0.28 -14.54
CA GLY A 3 -26.38 -0.72 -14.76
C GLY A 3 -25.36 -0.28 -13.71
N SER A 4 -25.82 0.21 -12.57
CA SER A 4 -24.97 0.67 -11.47
C SER A 4 -25.09 -0.20 -10.22
N PHE A 5 -25.88 -1.28 -10.21
CA PHE A 5 -26.02 -2.12 -9.01
C PHE A 5 -25.43 -3.51 -9.24
N LEU A 6 -24.69 -4.02 -8.25
CA LEU A 6 -24.23 -5.41 -8.23
C LEU A 6 -25.28 -6.25 -7.51
N LEU A 7 -26.04 -7.02 -8.29
CA LEU A 7 -27.15 -7.85 -7.81
C LEU A 7 -26.69 -9.27 -7.51
N ASN A 8 -26.99 -9.75 -6.32
CA ASN A 8 -26.90 -11.16 -6.01
C ASN A 8 -28.12 -11.88 -6.61
N LYS A 9 -27.88 -12.75 -7.61
CA LYS A 9 -28.94 -13.47 -8.33
C LYS A 9 -29.75 -14.42 -7.44
N GLY A 10 -29.16 -14.96 -6.37
CA GLY A 10 -29.80 -15.96 -5.51
C GLY A 10 -30.84 -15.38 -4.56
N ASN A 11 -30.65 -14.14 -4.08
CA ASN A 11 -31.53 -13.50 -3.10
C ASN A 11 -32.07 -12.14 -3.54
N GLN A 12 -31.73 -11.66 -4.74
CA GLN A 12 -32.14 -10.38 -5.30
C GLN A 12 -31.74 -9.16 -4.46
N LEU A 13 -30.78 -9.32 -3.55
CA LEU A 13 -30.19 -8.23 -2.78
C LEU A 13 -29.03 -7.61 -3.54
N VAL A 14 -28.75 -6.34 -3.26
CA VAL A 14 -27.65 -5.60 -3.88
C VAL A 14 -26.48 -5.43 -2.92
N LEU A 15 -25.28 -5.32 -3.48
CA LEU A 15 -24.07 -5.02 -2.72
C LEU A 15 -24.14 -3.57 -2.18
N ASP A 16 -23.94 -3.40 -0.88
CA ASP A 16 -24.08 -2.14 -0.14
C ASP A 16 -22.83 -1.90 0.73
N ILE A 17 -22.38 -0.64 0.76
CA ILE A 17 -21.36 -0.19 1.72
C ILE A 17 -22.04 0.11 3.05
N ARG A 18 -21.82 -0.75 4.04
CA ARG A 18 -22.52 -0.70 5.32
C ARG A 18 -22.25 0.62 6.03
N LYS A 19 -23.34 1.24 6.52
CA LYS A 19 -23.33 2.58 7.16
C LYS A 19 -22.83 3.72 6.25
N GLY A 20 -22.62 3.47 4.96
CA GLY A 20 -22.26 4.47 3.96
C GLY A 20 -20.95 5.21 4.22
N ARG A 21 -20.06 4.67 5.07
CA ARG A 21 -18.84 5.34 5.49
C ARG A 21 -17.62 4.52 5.10
N LEU A 22 -16.84 5.04 4.17
CA LEU A 22 -15.50 4.54 3.89
C LEU A 22 -14.60 4.79 5.10
N ARG A 23 -13.87 3.76 5.53
CA ARG A 23 -12.97 3.82 6.67
C ARG A 23 -11.56 3.49 6.20
N MET A 24 -10.61 4.37 6.50
CA MET A 24 -9.20 4.18 6.15
C MET A 24 -8.45 3.29 7.14
N MET A 25 -8.88 3.24 8.40
CA MET A 25 -8.18 2.51 9.46
C MET A 25 -8.85 1.18 9.84
N GLU A 26 -10.06 0.95 9.35
CA GLU A 26 -10.83 -0.27 9.54
C GLU A 26 -11.30 -0.74 8.17
N ASP A 27 -11.42 -2.05 7.96
CA ASP A 27 -12.03 -2.56 6.73
C ASP A 27 -13.41 -1.92 6.54
N THR A 28 -13.62 -1.33 5.36
CA THR A 28 -14.95 -0.90 4.99
C THR A 28 -15.83 -2.13 4.84
N GLU A 29 -16.84 -2.26 5.69
CA GLU A 29 -17.76 -3.40 5.69
C GLU A 29 -18.66 -3.36 4.45
N ILE A 30 -18.63 -4.45 3.70
CA ILE A 30 -19.53 -4.70 2.58
C ILE A 30 -20.59 -5.70 3.02
N CYS A 31 -21.85 -5.42 2.70
CA CYS A 31 -22.95 -6.33 2.96
C CYS A 31 -23.90 -6.42 1.76
N VAL A 32 -24.82 -7.39 1.81
CA VAL A 32 -25.96 -7.44 0.91
C VAL A 32 -27.17 -6.78 1.58
N HIS A 33 -27.89 -5.93 0.86
CA HIS A 33 -29.05 -5.21 1.39
C HIS A 33 -30.13 -5.04 0.32
N SER A 34 -31.36 -4.73 0.74
CA SER A 34 -32.42 -4.31 -0.17
C SER A 34 -32.02 -3.04 -0.93
N LYS A 35 -32.37 -2.98 -2.22
CA LYS A 35 -32.14 -1.82 -3.08
C LYS A 35 -32.83 -0.58 -2.47
N LYS A 36 -32.08 0.50 -2.30
CA LYS A 36 -32.57 1.79 -1.80
C LYS A 36 -33.24 2.56 -2.93
N GLU A 37 -34.42 3.11 -2.67
CA GLU A 37 -35.21 3.82 -3.69
C GLU A 37 -34.77 5.29 -3.85
N GLY A 38 -34.20 5.90 -2.81
CA GLY A 38 -33.74 7.28 -2.83
C GLY A 38 -32.39 7.44 -3.54
N MET A 39 -32.30 8.34 -4.53
CA MET A 39 -31.09 8.56 -5.35
C MET A 39 -29.84 8.89 -4.51
N ALA A 40 -29.99 9.68 -3.44
CA ALA A 40 -28.89 10.05 -2.55
C ALA A 40 -28.43 8.87 -1.67
N GLU A 41 -29.37 8.05 -1.20
CA GLU A 41 -29.10 6.90 -0.34
C GLU A 41 -28.58 5.70 -1.13
N ALA A 42 -28.99 5.57 -2.39
CA ALA A 42 -28.58 4.50 -3.30
C ALA A 42 -27.13 4.64 -3.76
N ARG A 43 -26.48 5.81 -3.57
CA ARG A 43 -25.09 6.05 -4.00
C ARG A 43 -24.10 5.04 -3.40
N VAL A 44 -24.36 4.54 -2.19
CA VAL A 44 -23.53 3.53 -1.51
C VAL A 44 -23.80 2.08 -1.98
N GLN A 45 -24.78 1.91 -2.86
CA GLN A 45 -25.10 0.67 -3.57
C GLN A 45 -24.73 0.74 -5.05
N GLN A 46 -24.17 1.87 -5.49
CA GLN A 46 -23.81 2.11 -6.86
C GLN A 46 -22.34 1.78 -7.10
N TRP A 47 -22.11 1.00 -8.15
CA TRP A 47 -20.83 0.45 -8.56
C TRP A 47 -20.62 0.70 -10.05
N GLY A 48 -19.38 0.99 -10.39
CA GLY A 48 -18.94 1.17 -11.77
C GLY A 48 -17.80 0.21 -12.07
N THR A 49 -17.49 0.05 -13.34
CA THR A 49 -16.37 -0.77 -13.77
C THR A 49 -15.44 0.04 -14.65
N ARG A 50 -14.14 -0.21 -14.53
CA ARG A 50 -13.13 0.40 -15.39
C ARG A 50 -12.02 -0.59 -15.70
N PRO A 51 -11.32 -0.47 -16.85
CA PRO A 51 -10.12 -1.25 -17.11
C PRO A 51 -9.08 -1.02 -16.03
N CYS A 52 -8.41 -2.10 -15.58
CA CYS A 52 -7.24 -1.96 -14.72
C CYS A 52 -6.06 -1.38 -15.51
N THR A 53 -5.23 -0.58 -14.85
CA THR A 53 -4.03 0.02 -15.44
C THR A 53 -2.83 -0.24 -14.56
N ASP A 54 -1.67 -0.49 -15.18
CA ASP A 54 -0.40 -0.56 -14.47
C ASP A 54 0.11 0.83 -14.06
N GLU A 55 1.26 0.86 -13.39
CA GLU A 55 1.92 2.09 -12.94
C GLU A 55 2.30 3.06 -14.08
N PHE A 56 2.35 2.59 -15.32
CA PHE A 56 2.64 3.37 -16.52
C PHE A 56 1.35 3.75 -17.29
N GLY A 57 0.17 3.44 -16.75
CA GLY A 57 -1.12 3.72 -17.38
C GLY A 57 -1.47 2.77 -18.52
N ARG A 58 -0.73 1.67 -18.71
CA ARG A 58 -1.05 0.65 -19.72
C ARG A 58 -2.17 -0.24 -19.20
N LYS A 59 -3.10 -0.58 -20.09
CA LYS A 59 -4.23 -1.47 -19.74
C LYS A 59 -3.72 -2.86 -19.37
N GLN A 60 -4.21 -3.37 -18.24
CA GLN A 60 -4.03 -4.75 -17.80
C GLN A 60 -5.31 -5.55 -18.06
N ALA A 61 -5.21 -6.88 -18.03
CA ALA A 61 -6.37 -7.75 -18.15
C ALA A 61 -7.28 -7.63 -16.91
N GLY A 62 -8.58 -7.88 -17.08
CA GLY A 62 -9.58 -7.72 -16.03
C GLY A 62 -10.07 -6.28 -15.87
N GLN A 63 -11.02 -6.08 -14.96
CA GLN A 63 -11.61 -4.79 -14.64
C GLN A 63 -11.59 -4.56 -13.13
N ALA A 64 -11.46 -3.30 -12.72
CA ALA A 64 -11.68 -2.87 -11.36
C ALA A 64 -13.15 -2.49 -11.19
N ILE A 65 -13.77 -2.97 -10.11
CA ILE A 65 -15.12 -2.60 -9.73
C ILE A 65 -15.01 -1.52 -8.65
N TYR A 66 -15.41 -0.28 -8.95
CA TYR A 66 -15.27 0.86 -8.06
C TYR A 66 -16.62 1.33 -7.51
N SER A 67 -16.60 1.99 -6.35
CA SER A 67 -17.80 2.61 -5.79
C SER A 67 -18.07 3.98 -6.43
N LEU A 68 -19.31 4.28 -6.81
CA LEU A 68 -19.68 5.65 -7.24
C LEU A 68 -19.74 6.65 -6.07
N ALA A 69 -19.69 6.16 -4.83
CA ALA A 69 -19.50 7.02 -3.66
C ALA A 69 -18.05 7.54 -3.59
N ASN A 70 -17.07 6.75 -4.04
CA ASN A 70 -15.67 7.14 -4.16
C ASN A 70 -14.96 6.26 -5.22
N GLU A 71 -14.66 6.86 -6.36
CA GLU A 71 -14.10 6.16 -7.53
C GLU A 71 -12.65 5.70 -7.32
N GLU A 72 -11.96 6.21 -6.30
CA GLU A 72 -10.62 5.75 -5.96
C GLU A 72 -10.63 4.42 -5.20
N TRP A 73 -11.79 4.00 -4.67
CA TRP A 73 -11.95 2.79 -3.88
C TRP A 73 -12.60 1.69 -4.71
N VAL A 74 -11.93 0.54 -4.74
CA VAL A 74 -12.30 -0.62 -5.56
C VAL A 74 -12.58 -1.84 -4.69
N LEU A 75 -13.34 -2.80 -5.22
CA LEU A 75 -13.52 -4.10 -4.59
C LEU A 75 -12.21 -4.88 -4.59
N ASP A 76 -11.86 -5.37 -3.42
CA ASP A 76 -10.61 -6.09 -3.14
C ASP A 76 -10.93 -7.36 -2.33
N ILE A 77 -10.13 -8.40 -2.56
CA ILE A 77 -10.15 -9.65 -1.80
C ILE A 77 -9.21 -9.47 -0.62
N GLY A 78 -9.80 -9.19 0.55
CA GLY A 78 -9.07 -9.04 1.81
C GLY A 78 -8.46 -10.34 2.31
N ALA A 79 -7.70 -10.22 3.40
CA ALA A 79 -7.06 -11.35 4.06
C ALA A 79 -8.07 -12.43 4.44
N THR A 80 -7.62 -13.68 4.40
CA THR A 80 -8.38 -14.84 4.86
C THR A 80 -8.63 -14.71 6.36
N ASP A 81 -9.88 -14.91 6.78
CA ASP A 81 -10.22 -14.94 8.19
C ASP A 81 -9.76 -16.25 8.86
N GLU A 82 -9.92 -16.34 10.19
CA GLU A 82 -9.59 -17.54 10.97
C GLU A 82 -10.39 -18.78 10.53
N SER A 83 -11.47 -18.59 9.78
CA SER A 83 -12.33 -19.65 9.25
C SER A 83 -11.92 -20.10 7.85
N GLY A 84 -10.88 -19.53 7.26
CA GLY A 84 -10.39 -19.89 5.93
C GLY A 84 -11.14 -19.21 4.78
N TYR A 85 -12.03 -18.24 5.05
CA TYR A 85 -12.78 -17.53 4.03
C TYR A 85 -12.14 -16.17 3.72
N HIS A 86 -12.12 -15.81 2.45
CA HIS A 86 -11.71 -14.47 2.03
C HIS A 86 -12.86 -13.49 2.24
N LYS A 87 -12.54 -12.35 2.87
CA LYS A 87 -13.49 -11.26 3.05
C LYS A 87 -13.41 -10.29 1.87
N LEU A 88 -14.55 -9.91 1.31
CA LEU A 88 -14.61 -8.84 0.33
C LEU A 88 -14.57 -7.49 1.05
N VAL A 89 -13.67 -6.59 0.62
CA VAL A 89 -13.49 -5.26 1.21
C VAL A 89 -13.43 -4.19 0.12
N LEU A 90 -13.56 -2.92 0.52
CA LEU A 90 -13.13 -1.82 -0.35
C LEU A 90 -11.74 -1.37 0.07
N PHE A 91 -10.88 -1.18 -0.92
CA PHE A 91 -9.52 -0.69 -0.72
C PHE A 91 -9.18 0.35 -1.79
N PRO A 92 -8.26 1.30 -1.52
CA PRO A 92 -7.75 2.19 -2.55
C PRO A 92 -7.21 1.42 -3.76
N SER A 93 -7.53 1.90 -4.95
CA SER A 93 -7.08 1.33 -6.22
C SER A 93 -5.55 1.28 -6.27
N GLN A 94 -5.01 0.11 -6.57
CA GLN A 94 -3.57 -0.12 -6.70
C GLN A 94 -3.21 -0.36 -8.18
N THR A 95 -2.03 0.11 -8.56
CA THR A 95 -1.46 -0.07 -9.91
C THR A 95 -0.34 -1.11 -9.94
N VAL A 96 0.08 -1.59 -8.76
CA VAL A 96 1.15 -2.58 -8.54
C VAL A 96 0.60 -3.64 -7.60
N ASP A 97 0.89 -4.91 -7.87
CA ASP A 97 0.43 -6.06 -7.08
C ASP A 97 -1.09 -6.07 -6.83
N ASN A 98 -1.86 -5.68 -7.86
CA ASN A 98 -3.29 -5.43 -7.78
C ASN A 98 -4.14 -6.64 -8.19
N ASP A 99 -3.58 -7.85 -8.13
CA ASP A 99 -4.28 -9.06 -8.60
C ASP A 99 -5.58 -9.34 -7.82
N HIS A 100 -5.64 -8.96 -6.55
CA HIS A 100 -6.86 -9.05 -5.72
C HIS A 100 -7.94 -8.02 -6.06
N GLN A 101 -7.61 -7.03 -6.91
CA GLN A 101 -8.53 -5.98 -7.38
C GLN A 101 -8.94 -6.17 -8.85
N ARG A 102 -8.46 -7.23 -9.51
CA ARG A 102 -8.70 -7.52 -10.93
C ARG A 102 -9.81 -8.55 -11.08
N TRP A 103 -10.94 -8.11 -11.65
CA TRP A 103 -12.14 -8.92 -11.81
C TRP A 103 -12.39 -9.25 -13.28
N ASP A 104 -12.64 -10.52 -13.58
CA ASP A 104 -13.13 -10.94 -14.88
C ASP A 104 -14.66 -10.95 -14.89
N LEU A 105 -15.23 -9.99 -15.62
CA LEU A 105 -16.68 -9.86 -15.78
C LEU A 105 -17.14 -10.72 -16.94
N LEU A 106 -17.69 -11.88 -16.60
CA LEU A 106 -18.27 -12.78 -17.59
C LEU A 106 -19.68 -12.31 -17.98
N PRO A 107 -20.02 -12.32 -19.28
CA PRO A 107 -21.40 -12.09 -19.71
C PRO A 107 -22.32 -13.05 -18.97
N SER A 108 -23.41 -12.53 -18.43
CA SER A 108 -24.46 -13.36 -17.86
C SER A 108 -25.04 -14.20 -18.99
N VAL A 109 -24.63 -15.46 -19.09
CA VAL A 109 -25.36 -16.44 -19.88
C VAL A 109 -26.67 -16.65 -19.13
N ASP A 110 -27.78 -16.20 -19.70
CA ASP A 110 -29.08 -16.61 -19.20
C ASP A 110 -29.11 -18.13 -19.26
N ALA A 111 -29.07 -18.78 -18.09
CA ALA A 111 -29.12 -20.23 -17.98
C ALA A 111 -30.42 -20.82 -18.57
N SER A 112 -31.37 -19.97 -18.95
CA SER A 112 -32.61 -20.27 -19.67
C SER A 112 -32.46 -20.32 -21.20
N LEU A 113 -31.31 -19.94 -21.78
CA LEU A 113 -31.08 -19.92 -23.23
C LEU A 113 -29.98 -20.87 -23.70
N LEU A 114 -29.44 -21.73 -22.83
CA LEU A 114 -28.58 -22.81 -23.28
C LEU A 114 -29.46 -23.88 -23.95
N PRO A 115 -29.40 -24.09 -25.28
CA PRO A 115 -29.86 -25.35 -25.83
C PRO A 115 -29.06 -26.45 -25.12
N MET A 116 -29.76 -27.39 -24.51
CA MET A 116 -29.19 -28.70 -24.19
C MET A 116 -28.71 -29.30 -25.51
N ASP A 117 -27.46 -29.03 -25.87
CA ASP A 117 -26.76 -29.85 -26.82
C ASP A 117 -25.48 -30.36 -26.17
N SER A 118 -25.58 -31.62 -25.81
CA SER A 118 -24.53 -32.50 -25.37
C SER A 118 -23.43 -32.60 -26.42
N SER A 119 -22.30 -31.92 -26.20
CA SER A 119 -20.99 -32.37 -26.71
C SER A 119 -19.85 -31.60 -26.04
N LEU A 120 -19.39 -32.14 -24.91
CA LEU A 120 -18.01 -31.94 -24.47
C LEU A 120 -17.11 -32.68 -25.47
N SER A 121 -16.49 -31.96 -26.41
CA SER A 121 -15.35 -32.46 -27.16
C SER A 121 -14.24 -31.42 -27.24
N SER A 122 -13.32 -31.55 -26.28
CA SER A 122 -11.85 -31.59 -26.49
C SER A 122 -11.21 -30.59 -27.47
N SER A 123 -10.45 -29.65 -26.89
CA SER A 123 -9.12 -29.27 -27.42
C SER A 123 -8.29 -28.56 -26.35
N LEU A 124 -7.68 -29.34 -25.45
CA LEU A 124 -6.51 -28.95 -24.69
C LEU A 124 -5.32 -29.69 -25.31
N ASP A 125 -4.56 -29.00 -26.15
CA ASP A 125 -3.26 -29.48 -26.61
C ASP A 125 -2.26 -29.34 -25.46
N THR A 126 -1.87 -30.49 -24.90
CA THR A 126 -0.76 -30.64 -23.95
C THR A 126 0.24 -31.61 -24.57
N SER A 127 1.41 -31.12 -24.97
CA SER A 127 2.53 -31.95 -25.39
C SER A 127 3.57 -32.06 -24.27
N LEU A 128 3.67 -33.25 -23.69
CA LEU A 128 4.73 -33.73 -22.79
C LEU A 128 5.90 -34.28 -23.61
N PRO A 129 7.16 -34.18 -23.12
CA PRO A 129 8.22 -35.13 -23.46
C PRO A 129 8.44 -36.16 -22.34
N THR A 130 8.58 -37.39 -22.80
CA THR A 130 8.73 -38.68 -22.11
C THR A 130 10.08 -38.83 -21.38
N THR A 131 10.08 -39.45 -20.21
CA THR A 131 11.27 -40.10 -19.61
C THR A 131 10.91 -41.52 -19.14
N PRO A 132 11.75 -42.53 -19.39
CA PRO A 132 11.49 -43.90 -18.94
C PRO A 132 12.08 -44.16 -17.54
N SER A 133 11.31 -44.91 -16.74
CA SER A 133 11.71 -45.45 -15.44
C SER A 133 12.71 -46.59 -15.57
N SER A 134 13.65 -46.68 -14.62
CA SER A 134 14.18 -47.97 -14.17
C SER A 134 14.60 -47.89 -12.70
N SER A 135 14.11 -48.89 -11.96
CA SER A 135 14.27 -49.19 -10.54
C SER A 135 15.66 -49.72 -10.19
N LEU A 136 16.09 -49.54 -8.93
CA LEU A 136 16.64 -50.59 -8.03
C LEU A 136 17.04 -49.99 -6.66
N ASP A 137 16.44 -50.54 -5.60
CA ASP A 137 16.88 -50.55 -4.18
C ASP A 137 18.01 -51.63 -4.03
N PRO A 138 18.68 -51.91 -2.88
CA PRO A 138 18.68 -51.32 -1.52
C PRO A 138 20.07 -51.14 -0.87
N SER A 139 20.20 -50.28 0.18
CA SER A 139 20.98 -50.57 1.40
C SER A 139 20.88 -49.50 2.49
N GLN A 140 20.41 -49.93 3.67
CA GLN A 140 20.53 -49.30 5.00
C GLN A 140 22.01 -49.24 5.48
N PRO A 141 22.41 -48.42 6.49
CA PRO A 141 21.97 -48.62 7.89
C PRO A 141 21.74 -47.35 8.75
N SER A 142 21.07 -47.59 9.88
CA SER A 142 20.88 -46.76 11.09
C SER A 142 22.21 -46.23 11.71
N VAL A 143 22.25 -45.18 12.54
CA VAL A 143 22.14 -45.23 14.03
C VAL A 143 22.59 -43.84 14.62
N LEU A 144 21.93 -43.36 15.72
CA LEU A 144 22.33 -42.34 16.77
C LEU A 144 22.51 -40.86 16.33
N ASP A 145 22.32 -39.80 17.13
CA ASP A 145 22.13 -39.64 18.58
C ASP A 145 21.47 -38.28 18.90
N ALA A 146 20.88 -38.17 20.09
CA ALA A 146 20.50 -36.92 20.73
C ALA A 146 21.71 -36.28 21.43
N GLN A 147 21.81 -34.95 21.47
CA GLN A 147 22.15 -34.23 22.71
C GLN A 147 22.07 -32.69 22.63
N SER A 148 21.48 -32.17 23.70
CA SER A 148 21.44 -30.80 24.21
C SER A 148 22.82 -30.19 24.41
N TYR A 149 22.99 -28.89 24.14
CA TYR A 149 24.01 -28.06 24.81
C TYR A 149 23.51 -26.64 25.08
N HIS A 150 23.87 -26.20 26.29
CA HIS A 150 23.65 -24.94 26.97
C HIS A 150 24.22 -23.69 26.27
N GLU A 151 23.43 -22.61 26.31
CA GLU A 151 23.71 -21.37 27.06
C GLU A 151 25.14 -20.79 27.04
N PHE A 152 25.27 -19.55 26.53
CA PHE A 152 26.16 -18.53 27.11
C PHE A 152 25.55 -17.13 26.91
N SER A 153 25.30 -16.44 28.03
CA SER A 153 25.04 -15.00 28.11
C SER A 153 26.34 -14.25 28.40
N THR A 154 26.54 -13.11 27.74
CA THR A 154 27.26 -11.89 28.22
C THR A 154 27.02 -10.81 27.14
N ALA A 155 26.87 -9.50 27.37
CA ALA A 155 26.74 -8.65 28.53
C ALA A 155 26.30 -7.24 28.04
N SER A 156 25.44 -6.60 28.83
CA SER A 156 25.41 -5.18 29.22
C SER A 156 25.88 -4.08 28.26
N ARG A 157 24.98 -3.12 28.01
CA ARG A 157 25.33 -1.68 28.02
C ARG A 157 24.12 -0.82 28.43
N SER A 158 24.24 -0.22 29.61
CA SER A 158 23.31 0.74 30.21
C SER A 158 23.49 2.16 29.66
N SER A 159 22.51 3.01 30.01
CA SER A 159 22.44 4.49 30.08
C SER A 159 21.41 5.05 29.11
N SER A 160 20.44 5.89 29.44
CA SER A 160 19.96 6.53 30.69
C SER A 160 18.77 7.41 30.24
N SER A 161 17.65 7.48 30.98
CA SER A 161 16.85 8.72 31.14
C SER A 161 15.52 8.47 31.86
N ALA A 162 15.38 9.19 32.99
CA ALA A 162 14.17 9.69 33.65
C ALA A 162 13.13 8.68 34.20
N ASP A 163 13.25 8.48 35.52
CA ASP A 163 12.20 8.13 36.47
C ASP A 163 10.95 9.01 36.34
N LEU A 164 9.80 8.36 36.15
CA LEU A 164 8.50 8.81 36.66
C LEU A 164 7.76 7.59 37.23
N GLY A 165 7.97 7.39 38.53
CA GLY A 165 6.98 6.96 39.52
C GLY A 165 6.05 5.78 39.18
N GLY A 166 6.47 4.59 39.61
CA GLY A 166 5.67 3.73 40.49
C GLY A 166 4.35 3.19 39.96
N ILE A 167 4.40 2.14 39.13
CA ILE A 167 3.36 1.11 39.08
C ILE A 167 4.07 -0.24 38.93
N ASP A 168 4.27 -0.92 40.07
CA ASP A 168 4.73 -2.31 40.10
C ASP A 168 3.63 -3.20 39.49
N PHE A 169 3.93 -3.84 38.35
CA PHE A 169 3.10 -4.91 37.81
C PHE A 169 3.70 -6.25 38.24
N PRO A 170 3.10 -6.97 39.21
CA PRO A 170 3.51 -8.33 39.49
C PRO A 170 2.94 -9.23 38.39
N TYR A 171 3.78 -10.12 37.87
CA TYR A 171 3.51 -11.08 36.78
C TYR A 171 3.64 -10.49 35.36
N GLY A 172 4.78 -10.82 34.77
CA GLY A 172 5.28 -10.22 33.54
C GLY A 172 4.39 -10.45 32.33
N LEU A 173 4.10 -9.35 31.65
CA LEU A 173 4.28 -9.17 30.22
C LEU A 173 4.62 -7.67 30.06
N MET A 174 5.84 -7.33 29.65
CA MET A 174 6.12 -5.96 29.20
C MET A 174 5.15 -5.63 28.06
N PRO A 175 4.61 -4.40 27.96
CA PRO A 175 3.96 -3.97 26.74
C PRO A 175 4.94 -4.18 25.61
N ALA A 176 4.58 -5.00 24.62
CA ALA A 176 5.37 -5.15 23.42
C ALA A 176 5.61 -3.75 22.88
N LYS A 177 6.89 -3.34 22.87
CA LYS A 177 7.38 -2.15 22.20
C LYS A 177 6.85 -2.28 20.78
N ARG A 178 5.75 -1.59 20.48
CA ARG A 178 5.10 -1.62 19.17
C ARG A 178 6.14 -1.01 18.24
N ALA A 179 6.95 -1.87 17.65
CA ALA A 179 7.81 -1.51 16.56
C ALA A 179 6.85 -0.94 15.53
N SER A 180 6.91 0.37 15.36
CA SER A 180 6.35 1.03 14.20
C SER A 180 6.89 0.25 13.01
N GLN A 181 6.06 -0.62 12.44
CA GLN A 181 6.30 -1.12 11.10
C GLN A 181 6.14 0.09 10.20
N SER A 182 7.18 0.93 10.15
CA SER A 182 7.43 1.78 9.00
C SER A 182 7.64 0.79 7.87
N SER A 183 6.59 0.59 7.08
CA SER A 183 6.64 -0.13 5.82
C SER A 183 7.84 0.43 5.05
N SER A 184 8.90 -0.37 4.98
CA SER A 184 10.13 -0.08 4.25
C SER A 184 9.94 -0.30 2.75
N SER A 185 8.75 0.04 2.25
CA SER A 185 8.51 0.31 0.84
C SER A 185 8.66 1.82 0.73
N GLY A 186 9.88 2.28 0.45
CA GLY A 186 10.15 3.70 0.33
C GLY A 186 9.13 4.34 -0.60
N THR A 187 8.50 5.44 -0.15
CA THR A 187 7.63 6.26 -0.99
C THR A 187 8.25 6.45 -2.37
N SER A 188 7.47 6.16 -3.41
CA SER A 188 7.95 6.24 -4.79
C SER A 188 8.31 7.68 -5.16
N LEU A 189 9.24 7.83 -6.10
CA LEU A 189 9.65 9.14 -6.61
C LEU A 189 8.48 9.93 -7.22
N SER A 190 7.45 9.24 -7.72
CA SER A 190 6.22 9.85 -8.24
C SER A 190 5.42 10.59 -7.16
N VAL A 191 5.35 10.06 -5.93
CA VAL A 191 4.65 10.71 -4.81
C VAL A 191 5.35 12.00 -4.37
N PHE A 192 6.68 12.02 -4.45
CA PHE A 192 7.49 13.21 -4.19
C PHE A 192 7.26 14.31 -5.23
N LYS A 193 7.24 13.94 -6.53
CA LYS A 193 6.92 14.85 -7.64
C LYS A 193 5.52 15.44 -7.54
N GLU A 194 4.53 14.61 -7.22
CA GLU A 194 3.14 15.06 -7.06
C GLU A 194 3.00 16.04 -5.89
N SER A 195 3.61 15.72 -4.74
CA SER A 195 3.60 16.61 -3.58
C SER A 195 4.28 17.95 -3.88
N HIS A 196 5.38 17.92 -4.64
CA HIS A 196 6.07 19.11 -5.10
C HIS A 196 5.17 19.98 -6.00
N TYR A 197 4.53 19.39 -7.00
CA TYR A 197 3.61 20.12 -7.88
C TYR A 197 2.47 20.79 -7.10
N GLN A 198 1.83 20.06 -6.18
CA GLN A 198 0.72 20.59 -5.38
C GLN A 198 1.14 21.73 -4.45
N VAL A 199 2.31 21.62 -3.80
CA VAL A 199 2.81 22.66 -2.89
C VAL A 199 3.21 23.92 -3.66
N TYR A 200 3.98 23.80 -4.74
CA TYR A 200 4.44 24.98 -5.49
C TYR A 200 3.33 25.62 -6.32
N SER A 201 2.33 24.85 -6.79
CA SER A 201 1.13 25.42 -7.42
C SER A 201 0.29 26.22 -6.41
N PHE A 202 0.13 25.73 -5.17
CA PHE A 202 -0.52 26.49 -4.10
C PHE A 202 0.26 27.78 -3.73
N VAL A 203 1.59 27.70 -3.63
CA VAL A 203 2.43 28.88 -3.37
C VAL A 203 2.32 29.92 -4.51
N ALA A 204 2.21 29.47 -5.76
CA ALA A 204 2.06 30.36 -6.92
C ALA A 204 0.64 30.94 -7.05
N SER A 205 -0.39 30.19 -6.63
CA SER A 205 -1.78 30.63 -6.63
C SER A 205 -2.53 29.99 -5.45
N PRO A 206 -2.81 30.74 -4.36
CA PRO A 206 -3.43 30.21 -3.15
C PRO A 206 -4.96 30.00 -3.30
N SER A 207 -5.42 29.65 -4.49
CA SER A 207 -6.84 29.36 -4.80
C SER A 207 -7.22 27.89 -4.58
N SER A 208 -6.24 27.02 -4.32
CA SER A 208 -6.40 25.59 -4.08
C SER A 208 -6.39 25.23 -2.59
N ILE A 209 -6.74 23.98 -2.29
CA ILE A 209 -6.72 23.41 -0.94
C ILE A 209 -5.28 23.52 -0.37
N PRO A 210 -5.11 24.03 0.86
CA PRO A 210 -3.78 24.17 1.45
C PRO A 210 -3.10 22.79 1.59
N PRO A 211 -1.81 22.68 1.22
CA PRO A 211 -1.10 21.41 1.27
C PRO A 211 -0.92 20.95 2.71
N SER A 212 -0.99 19.65 2.93
CA SER A 212 -0.72 19.02 4.21
C SER A 212 0.75 19.14 4.62
N ASP A 213 1.02 19.09 5.92
CA ASP A 213 2.38 19.06 6.50
C ASP A 213 3.27 17.98 5.86
N LYS A 214 2.68 16.82 5.53
CA LYS A 214 3.38 15.72 4.84
C LYS A 214 3.76 16.12 3.42
N GLN A 215 2.86 16.75 2.67
CA GLN A 215 3.13 17.22 1.31
C GLN A 215 4.20 18.32 1.30
N VAL A 216 4.16 19.25 2.25
CA VAL A 216 5.20 20.28 2.41
C VAL A 216 6.57 19.64 2.68
N ALA A 217 6.63 18.65 3.57
CA ALA A 217 7.87 17.93 3.86
C ALA A 217 8.39 17.14 2.64
N MET A 218 7.50 16.48 1.88
CA MET A 218 7.86 15.73 0.67
C MET A 218 8.33 16.66 -0.45
N ALA A 219 7.65 17.81 -0.64
CA ALA A 219 8.02 18.82 -1.63
C ALA A 219 9.41 19.41 -1.35
N ALA A 220 9.67 19.80 -0.09
CA ALA A 220 10.97 20.35 0.31
C ALA A 220 12.11 19.33 0.15
N ALA A 221 11.87 18.06 0.51
CA ALA A 221 12.84 16.99 0.31
C ALA A 221 13.13 16.72 -1.18
N TYR A 222 12.09 16.75 -2.03
CA TYR A 222 12.24 16.53 -3.47
C TYR A 222 12.99 17.68 -4.16
N GLU A 223 12.66 18.94 -3.84
CA GLU A 223 13.31 20.11 -4.42
C GLU A 223 14.82 20.10 -4.13
N THR A 224 15.19 19.80 -2.88
CA THR A 224 16.58 19.81 -2.44
C THR A 224 17.38 18.64 -3.01
N TRP A 225 16.78 17.46 -3.07
CA TRP A 225 17.38 16.31 -3.73
C TRP A 225 17.56 16.53 -5.24
N ARG A 226 16.58 17.16 -5.90
CA ARG A 226 16.67 17.48 -7.33
C ARG A 226 17.84 18.42 -7.60
N TRP A 227 17.95 19.50 -6.82
CA TRP A 227 19.06 20.45 -6.94
C TRP A 227 20.42 19.75 -6.74
N TRP A 228 20.51 18.84 -5.77
CA TRP A 228 21.74 18.08 -5.53
C TRP A 228 22.11 17.16 -6.70
N ARG A 229 21.13 16.47 -7.28
CA ARG A 229 21.34 15.59 -8.44
C ARG A 229 21.86 16.33 -9.67
N GLU A 230 21.49 17.60 -9.82
CA GLU A 230 21.93 18.44 -10.94
C GLU A 230 23.39 18.94 -10.77
N GLN A 231 24.08 18.57 -9.69
CA GLN A 231 25.48 18.96 -9.47
C GLN A 231 26.49 18.03 -10.17
N PRO A 232 27.44 18.58 -10.95
CA PRO A 232 28.32 17.79 -11.81
C PRO A 232 29.53 17.10 -11.14
N ASP A 233 29.76 17.20 -9.83
CA ASP A 233 31.05 16.77 -9.23
C ASP A 233 30.96 16.20 -7.78
N MET A 234 30.22 15.10 -7.60
CA MET A 234 30.07 14.43 -6.30
C MET A 234 30.79 13.07 -6.27
N SER A 235 32.00 13.03 -5.70
CA SER A 235 32.69 11.77 -5.37
C SER A 235 32.15 11.17 -4.06
N GLU A 236 32.34 9.85 -3.83
CA GLU A 236 31.91 9.15 -2.60
C GLU A 236 32.43 9.81 -1.30
N ALA A 237 33.62 10.41 -1.33
CA ALA A 237 34.17 11.13 -0.17
C ALA A 237 33.39 12.41 0.17
N LYS A 238 32.72 13.03 -0.81
CA LYS A 238 31.81 14.17 -0.62
C LYS A 238 30.38 13.72 -0.24
N GLN A 239 30.09 12.42 -0.13
CA GLN A 239 28.74 11.91 0.08
C GLN A 239 28.22 12.12 1.51
N GLN A 240 29.08 11.97 2.52
CA GLN A 240 28.69 12.27 3.90
C GLN A 240 28.47 13.79 4.10
N GLU A 241 29.30 14.60 3.43
CA GLU A 241 29.14 16.05 3.35
C GLU A 241 27.87 16.44 2.55
N ALA A 242 27.53 15.68 1.51
CA ALA A 242 26.29 15.82 0.75
C ALA A 242 25.07 15.61 1.64
N ARG A 243 25.09 14.56 2.48
CA ARG A 243 24.00 14.22 3.39
C ARG A 243 23.75 15.34 4.40
N THR A 244 24.81 15.88 5.01
CA THR A 244 24.67 17.02 5.93
C THR A 244 24.19 18.29 5.23
N THR A 245 24.68 18.54 4.01
CA THR A 245 24.28 19.69 3.19
C THR A 245 22.81 19.60 2.80
N LEU A 246 22.37 18.45 2.30
CA LEU A 246 20.98 18.16 1.94
C LEU A 246 20.03 18.31 3.12
N LEU A 247 20.42 17.79 4.30
CA LEU A 247 19.63 17.97 5.52
C LEU A 247 19.48 19.43 5.92
N SER A 248 20.53 20.25 5.74
CA SER A 248 20.45 21.69 5.98
C SER A 248 19.54 22.37 4.96
N MET A 249 19.69 22.04 3.68
CA MET A 249 18.88 22.62 2.60
C MET A 249 17.41 22.26 2.73
N ALA A 250 17.07 21.01 3.06
CA ALA A 250 15.70 20.57 3.27
C ALA A 250 15.02 21.36 4.40
N ARG A 251 15.76 21.67 5.47
CA ARG A 251 15.25 22.53 6.55
C ARG A 251 15.01 23.96 6.07
N THR A 252 15.96 24.55 5.34
CA THR A 252 15.79 25.91 4.78
C THR A 252 14.59 25.99 3.85
N GLU A 253 14.37 24.99 3.00
CA GLU A 253 13.25 24.99 2.06
C GLU A 253 11.91 24.81 2.80
N VAL A 254 11.84 23.97 3.84
CA VAL A 254 10.65 23.89 4.71
C VAL A 254 10.35 25.25 5.36
N LEU A 255 11.35 25.95 5.87
CA LEU A 255 11.16 27.27 6.48
C LEU A 255 10.67 28.31 5.46
N LYS A 256 11.12 28.23 4.21
CA LYS A 256 10.66 29.09 3.11
C LYS A 256 9.21 28.81 2.74
N LEU A 257 8.81 27.54 2.64
CA LEU A 257 7.44 27.15 2.32
C LEU A 257 6.46 27.49 3.47
N LEU A 258 6.90 27.34 4.72
CA LEU A 258 6.09 27.65 5.91
C LEU A 258 6.08 29.15 6.25
N GLY A 259 7.15 29.90 5.92
CA GLY A 259 7.25 31.34 6.18
C GLY A 259 6.21 32.18 5.43
N ASN A 260 5.64 31.64 4.35
CA ASN A 260 4.53 32.24 3.62
C ASN A 260 3.15 31.94 4.24
N ALA A 261 3.07 31.04 5.24
CA ALA A 261 1.82 30.60 5.87
C ALA A 261 1.87 30.87 7.39
N SER A 262 1.30 31.99 7.82
CA SER A 262 1.39 32.57 9.17
C SER A 262 0.84 31.72 10.34
N ASN A 263 0.39 30.48 10.11
CA ASN A 263 -0.34 29.68 11.10
C ASN A 263 0.35 28.36 11.54
N HIS A 264 1.58 28.06 11.14
CA HIS A 264 2.17 26.71 11.29
C HIS A 264 3.23 26.50 12.39
N THR A 265 3.38 27.41 13.36
CA THR A 265 4.45 27.33 14.38
C THR A 265 4.44 26.04 15.21
N HIS A 266 3.28 25.44 15.49
CA HIS A 266 3.20 24.21 16.29
C HIS A 266 3.57 22.92 15.49
N ASN A 267 3.38 22.91 14.17
CA ASN A 267 3.68 21.74 13.33
C ASN A 267 5.01 21.84 12.58
N GLN A 268 5.66 23.00 12.62
CA GLN A 268 6.94 23.27 11.96
C GLN A 268 8.02 22.23 12.28
N GLN A 269 8.19 21.85 13.56
CA GLN A 269 9.19 20.87 13.96
C GLN A 269 8.92 19.47 13.40
N ASN A 270 7.64 19.11 13.25
CA ASN A 270 7.24 17.83 12.66
C ASN A 270 7.55 17.81 11.16
N VAL A 271 7.25 18.90 10.44
CA VAL A 271 7.56 19.04 9.00
C VAL A 271 9.06 19.00 8.75
N LEU A 272 9.86 19.69 9.58
CA LEU A 272 11.32 19.66 9.49
C LEU A 272 11.89 18.25 9.69
N THR A 273 11.35 17.51 10.68
CA THR A 273 11.77 16.14 10.96
C THR A 273 11.40 15.19 9.82
N LEU A 274 10.20 15.34 9.25
CA LEU A 274 9.75 14.57 8.10
C LEU A 274 10.58 14.86 6.84
N ALA A 275 10.84 16.12 6.53
CA ALA A 275 11.66 16.51 5.37
C ALA A 275 13.08 15.95 5.47
N SER A 276 13.66 16.00 6.68
CA SER A 276 14.98 15.40 6.96
C SER A 276 15.00 13.90 6.72
N ARG A 277 13.91 13.19 7.05
CA ARG A 277 13.79 11.75 6.82
C ARG A 277 13.63 11.43 5.33
N TYR A 278 12.83 12.20 4.63
CA TYR A 278 12.54 11.99 3.21
C TYR A 278 13.74 12.29 2.31
N VAL A 279 14.52 13.33 2.58
CA VAL A 279 15.70 13.64 1.76
C VAL A 279 16.77 12.55 1.87
N VAL A 280 16.91 11.95 3.06
CA VAL A 280 17.76 10.78 3.28
C VAL A 280 17.23 9.57 2.50
N GLN A 281 15.92 9.34 2.56
CA GLN A 281 15.31 8.23 1.83
C GLN A 281 15.50 8.35 0.32
N LEU A 282 15.36 9.56 -0.24
CA LEU A 282 15.61 9.83 -1.66
C LEU A 282 17.08 9.63 -2.04
N LEU A 283 18.01 9.99 -1.16
CA LEU A 283 19.44 9.76 -1.35
C LEU A 283 19.76 8.25 -1.33
N ASP A 284 19.24 7.53 -0.34
CA ASP A 284 19.48 6.09 -0.19
C ASP A 284 18.89 5.31 -1.37
N GLN A 285 17.71 5.71 -1.88
CA GLN A 285 17.10 5.14 -3.08
C GLN A 285 17.98 5.33 -4.31
N THR A 286 18.56 6.52 -4.54
CA THR A 286 19.46 6.74 -5.68
C THR A 286 20.70 5.85 -5.66
N MET A 287 21.26 5.59 -4.48
CA MET A 287 22.47 4.77 -4.34
C MET A 287 22.23 3.28 -4.60
N SER A 288 21.00 2.80 -4.40
CA SER A 288 20.64 1.41 -4.72
C SER A 288 20.54 1.13 -6.22
N PHE A 289 20.32 2.15 -7.05
CA PHE A 289 20.20 1.99 -8.51
C PHE A 289 21.54 2.11 -9.25
N ASP A 290 22.53 2.81 -8.70
CA ASP A 290 23.84 3.01 -9.34
C ASP A 290 24.84 1.85 -9.10
N ASN A 291 24.45 0.83 -8.30
CA ASN A 291 25.28 -0.35 -7.98
C ASN A 291 24.88 -1.62 -8.78
N LEU A 292 24.15 -1.46 -9.88
CA LEU A 292 23.74 -2.50 -10.84
C LEU A 292 24.24 -2.15 -12.24
#